data_AF-A0A6N7FUG9-F1
#
_entry.id   AF-A0A6N7FUG9-F1
#
_cell.length_a   1.000
_cell.length_b   1.000
_cell.length_c   1.000
_cell.angle_alpha   90.00
_cell.angle_beta   90.00
_cell.angle_gamma   90.00
#
_symmetry.space_group_name_H-M   'P 1'
#
loop_
_entity.id
_entity.type
_entity.pdbx_description
1 polymer ?
#
loop_
_entity_poly.entity_id
_entity_poly.type
_entity_poly.pdbx_seq_one_letter_code
_entity_poly.pdbx_strand_id
1 'polypeptide(L)'
;KVVRAAAGACFRVPLREVAEATDALDELGRLGLTRLGTAARGGRAVDEVELVGPVAVVVGSEARGLRPELVGCVDQLVTIPMPGRAESLNAAMAATVVTFEALRQRRAVNRLDAERLAGQRGRP
;
A
#
# COMPACT_ATOMS: atom_id res chain seq x y z
N LYS A 1 2.18 -21.89 -12.51
CA LYS A 1 2.64 -20.52 -12.87
C LYS A 1 2.66 -19.61 -11.64
N VAL A 2 1.53 -19.44 -10.93
CA VAL A 2 1.40 -18.60 -9.72
C VAL A 2 2.38 -18.98 -8.60
N VAL A 3 2.50 -20.27 -8.25
CA VAL A 3 3.41 -20.74 -7.16
C VAL A 3 4.87 -20.33 -7.40
N ARG A 4 5.35 -20.43 -8.65
CA ARG A 4 6.72 -20.03 -9.01
C ARG A 4 6.89 -18.50 -8.98
N ALA A 5 5.93 -17.76 -9.52
CA ALA A 5 5.97 -16.29 -9.52
C ALA A 5 5.93 -15.69 -8.11
N ALA A 6 5.15 -16.29 -7.20
CA ALA A 6 5.05 -15.87 -5.81
C ALA A 6 6.15 -16.45 -4.89
N ALA A 7 7.10 -17.23 -5.43
CA ALA A 7 8.15 -17.90 -4.66
C ALA A 7 7.64 -18.65 -3.40
N GLY A 8 6.46 -19.28 -3.49
CA GLY A 8 5.82 -19.98 -2.37
C GLY A 8 5.13 -19.10 -1.32
N ALA A 9 5.16 -17.77 -1.46
CA ALA A 9 4.47 -16.84 -0.53
C ALA A 9 2.95 -17.07 -0.48
N CYS A 10 2.36 -17.62 -1.54
CA CYS A 10 0.94 -17.98 -1.61
C CYS A 10 0.49 -18.98 -0.54
N PHE A 11 1.42 -19.70 0.11
CA PHE A 11 1.12 -20.62 1.21
C PHE A 11 1.25 -19.97 2.60
N ARG A 12 1.82 -18.77 2.68
CA ARG A 12 2.14 -18.07 3.94
C ARG A 12 1.35 -16.78 4.12
N VAL A 13 0.78 -16.25 3.04
CA VAL A 13 -0.05 -15.05 3.07
C VAL A 13 -1.52 -15.49 3.02
N PRO A 14 -2.34 -15.13 4.02
CA PRO A 14 -3.78 -15.39 3.98
C PRO A 14 -4.40 -14.78 2.72
N LEU A 15 -5.17 -15.58 1.99
CA LEU A 15 -5.89 -15.15 0.80
C LEU A 15 -7.39 -15.25 1.07
N ARG A 16 -8.11 -14.17 0.81
CA ARG A 16 -9.57 -14.10 0.90
C ARG A 16 -10.12 -13.62 -0.44
N GLU A 17 -10.98 -14.43 -1.03
CA GLU A 17 -11.78 -14.03 -2.18
C GLU A 17 -13.06 -13.35 -1.65
N VAL A 18 -13.50 -12.29 -2.33
CA VAL A 18 -14.67 -11.50 -1.96
C VAL A 18 -15.57 -11.36 -3.17
N ALA A 19 -16.89 -11.37 -2.96
CA ALA A 19 -17.85 -11.19 -4.04
C ALA A 19 -17.80 -9.76 -4.58
N GLU A 20 -17.84 -8.77 -3.67
CA GLU A 20 -17.80 -7.35 -3.99
C GLU A 20 -16.65 -6.65 -3.28
N ALA A 21 -15.85 -5.90 -4.04
CA ALA A 21 -14.69 -5.22 -3.52
C ALA A 21 -15.06 -4.00 -2.66
N THR A 22 -16.19 -3.33 -2.94
CA THR A 22 -16.71 -2.22 -2.14
C THR A 22 -17.00 -2.66 -0.71
N ASP A 23 -17.66 -3.80 -0.54
CA ASP A 23 -18.01 -4.35 0.78
C ASP A 23 -16.75 -4.69 1.59
N ALA A 24 -15.76 -5.28 0.92
CA ALA A 24 -14.47 -5.60 1.53
C ALA A 24 -13.72 -4.32 1.96
N LEU A 25 -13.75 -3.27 1.15
CA LEU A 25 -13.16 -1.98 1.50
C LEU A 25 -13.88 -1.36 2.70
N ASP A 26 -15.21 -1.38 2.75
CA ASP A 26 -15.97 -0.87 3.89
C ASP A 26 -15.69 -1.65 5.18
N GLU A 27 -15.50 -2.97 5.10
CA GLU A 27 -15.07 -3.81 6.23
C GLU A 27 -13.67 -3.38 6.73
N LEU A 28 -12.70 -3.21 5.83
CA LEU A 28 -11.34 -2.78 6.18
C LEU A 28 -11.34 -1.37 6.79
N GLY A 29 -12.19 -0.46 6.30
CA GLY A 29 -12.37 0.87 6.88
C GLY A 29 -12.92 0.80 8.31
N ARG A 30 -13.92 -0.05 8.56
CA ARG A 30 -14.45 -0.30 9.92
C ARG A 30 -13.42 -0.90 10.88
N LEU A 31 -12.44 -1.64 10.36
CA LEU A 31 -11.30 -2.16 11.14
C LEU A 31 -10.20 -1.12 11.37
N GLY A 32 -10.38 0.11 10.90
CA GLY A 32 -9.44 1.22 11.09
C GLY A 32 -8.28 1.25 10.10
N LEU A 33 -8.36 0.50 8.99
CA LEU A 33 -7.35 0.58 7.94
C LEU A 33 -7.62 1.81 7.05
N THR A 34 -6.56 2.55 6.76
CA THR A 34 -6.58 3.56 5.70
C THR A 34 -6.55 2.88 4.33
N ARG A 35 -7.55 3.13 3.50
CA ARG A 35 -7.74 2.52 2.18
C ARG A 35 -7.04 3.40 1.15
N LEU A 36 -5.93 2.91 0.63
CA LEU A 36 -5.03 3.64 -0.26
C LEU A 36 -5.18 3.12 -1.68
N GLY A 37 -5.85 3.88 -2.55
CA GLY A 37 -6.00 3.52 -3.95
C GLY A 37 -4.80 3.92 -4.80
N THR A 38 -4.34 3.04 -5.69
CA THR A 38 -3.30 3.39 -6.67
C THR A 38 -3.90 3.96 -7.94
N ALA A 39 -3.39 5.10 -8.40
CA ALA A 39 -3.75 5.72 -9.66
C ALA A 39 -2.50 6.08 -10.48
N ALA A 40 -2.56 5.91 -11.80
CA ALA A 40 -1.45 6.28 -12.69
C ALA A 40 -1.15 7.78 -12.68
N ARG A 41 -2.19 8.60 -12.43
CA ARG A 41 -2.12 10.07 -12.35
C ARG A 41 -3.16 10.59 -11.35
N GLY A 42 -2.98 11.82 -10.89
CA GLY A 42 -3.98 12.54 -10.09
C GLY A 42 -4.04 12.12 -8.61
N GLY A 43 -3.26 11.14 -8.18
CA GLY A 43 -3.01 10.86 -6.77
C GLY A 43 -1.85 11.68 -6.21
N ARG A 44 -1.72 11.68 -4.88
CA ARG A 44 -0.55 12.25 -4.20
C ARG A 44 0.68 11.36 -4.43
N ALA A 45 1.87 11.95 -4.51
CA ALA A 45 3.08 11.15 -4.68
C ALA A 45 3.25 10.17 -3.51
N VAL A 46 3.50 8.90 -3.81
CA VAL A 46 3.52 7.82 -2.80
C VAL A 46 4.53 8.06 -1.67
N ASP A 47 5.62 8.75 -1.96
CA ASP A 47 6.70 9.11 -1.03
C ASP A 47 6.40 10.36 -0.20
N GLU A 48 5.29 11.04 -0.46
CA GLU A 48 4.81 12.17 0.35
C GLU A 48 3.69 11.76 1.32
N VAL A 49 3.09 10.58 1.12
CA VAL A 49 1.99 10.07 1.97
C VAL A 49 2.53 9.33 3.18
N GLU A 50 1.89 9.54 4.33
CA GLU A 50 2.18 8.80 5.56
C GLU A 50 1.58 7.39 5.51
N LEU A 51 2.45 6.38 5.50
CA LEU A 51 2.11 4.96 5.37
C LEU A 51 2.55 4.13 6.58
N VAL A 52 2.83 4.81 7.70
CA VAL A 52 3.28 4.19 8.95
C VAL A 52 2.15 3.36 9.59
N GLY A 53 0.92 3.86 9.54
CA GLY A 53 -0.27 3.23 10.14
C GLY A 53 -0.77 1.97 9.41
N PRO A 54 -1.88 1.38 9.87
CA PRO A 54 -2.55 0.27 9.20
C PRO A 54 -3.15 0.74 7.87
N VAL A 55 -2.64 0.17 6.77
CA VAL A 55 -3.01 0.59 5.40
C VAL A 55 -3.45 -0.63 4.60
N ALA A 56 -4.56 -0.48 3.87
CA ALA A 56 -5.02 -1.40 2.82
C ALA A 56 -4.69 -0.79 1.45
N VAL A 57 -3.77 -1.41 0.71
CA VAL A 57 -3.41 -0.95 -0.65
C VAL A 57 -4.38 -1.55 -1.66
N VAL A 58 -5.06 -0.69 -2.41
CA VAL A 58 -6.06 -1.07 -3.42
C VAL A 58 -5.46 -0.86 -4.81
N VAL A 59 -5.24 -1.96 -5.52
CA VAL A 59 -4.62 -1.96 -6.84
C VAL A 59 -5.66 -2.29 -7.90
N GLY A 60 -5.77 -1.42 -8.89
CA GLY A 60 -6.69 -1.57 -10.00
C GLY A 60 -6.23 -2.59 -11.04
N SER A 61 -7.12 -2.91 -11.97
CA SER A 61 -6.78 -3.75 -13.13
C SER A 61 -5.77 -3.03 -14.04
N GLU A 62 -4.90 -3.79 -14.72
CA GLU A 62 -3.88 -3.20 -15.61
C GLU A 62 -4.48 -2.35 -16.74
N ALA A 63 -5.64 -2.76 -17.28
CA ALA A 63 -6.26 -2.10 -18.42
C ALA A 63 -7.07 -0.85 -18.06
N ARG A 64 -7.70 -0.84 -16.88
CA ARG A 64 -8.70 0.19 -16.51
C ARG A 64 -8.37 0.95 -15.23
N GLY A 65 -7.30 0.56 -14.52
CA GLY A 65 -7.03 1.05 -13.18
C GLY A 65 -8.15 0.67 -12.21
N LEU A 66 -8.38 1.53 -11.22
CA LEU A 66 -9.48 1.38 -10.25
C LEU A 66 -10.81 1.75 -10.92
N ARG A 67 -11.84 0.95 -10.65
CA ARG A 67 -13.21 1.28 -11.08
C ARG A 67 -13.68 2.54 -10.35
N PRO A 68 -14.48 3.42 -11.00
CA PRO A 68 -14.98 4.65 -10.39
C PRO A 68 -15.66 4.43 -9.03
N GLU A 69 -16.42 3.35 -8.89
CA GLU A 69 -17.06 2.95 -7.63
C GLU A 69 -16.03 2.75 -6.50
N LEU A 70 -14.91 2.09 -6.79
CA LEU A 70 -13.84 1.86 -5.81
C LEU A 70 -13.06 3.14 -5.48
N VAL A 71 -12.98 4.09 -6.42
CA VAL A 71 -12.38 5.40 -6.15
C VAL A 71 -13.16 6.16 -5.08
N GLY A 72 -14.50 6.00 -5.04
CA GLY A 72 -15.34 6.56 -3.98
C GLY A 72 -15.17 5.90 -2.60
N CYS A 73 -14.65 4.67 -2.57
CA CYS A 73 -14.47 3.89 -1.33
C CYS A 73 -13.08 4.04 -0.70
N VAL A 74 -12.09 4.59 -1.41
CA VAL A 74 -10.74 4.79 -0.87
C VAL A 74 -10.63 6.12 -0.13
N ASP A 75 -9.81 6.15 0.92
CA ASP A 75 -9.57 7.38 1.69
C ASP A 75 -8.64 8.34 0.95
N GLN A 76 -7.67 7.81 0.20
CA GLN A 76 -6.68 8.59 -0.54
C GLN A 76 -6.24 7.86 -1.81
N LEU A 77 -5.94 8.63 -2.86
CA LEU A 77 -5.29 8.14 -4.06
C LEU A 77 -3.80 8.48 -4.05
N VAL A 78 -2.96 7.51 -4.41
CA VAL A 78 -1.53 7.68 -4.59
C VAL A 78 -1.08 7.38 -6.01
N THR A 79 -0.06 8.09 -6.43
CA THR A 79 0.62 7.91 -7.71
C THR A 79 2.10 7.69 -7.45
N ILE A 80 2.71 6.78 -8.21
CA ILE A 80 4.16 6.61 -8.26
C ILE A 80 4.67 7.61 -9.31
N PRO A 81 5.47 8.62 -8.93
CA PRO A 81 5.99 9.57 -9.89
C PRO A 81 6.85 8.86 -10.96
N MET A 82 6.51 9.08 -12.23
CA MET A 82 7.24 8.54 -13.38
C MET A 82 7.69 9.70 -14.26
N PRO A 83 8.96 10.16 -14.17
CA PRO A 83 9.46 11.29 -14.96
C PRO A 83 9.67 10.94 -16.45
N GLY A 84 9.57 9.66 -16.81
CA GLY A 84 9.75 9.17 -18.17
C GLY A 84 8.47 9.24 -19.03
N ARG A 85 8.55 8.66 -20.22
CA ARG A 85 7.43 8.59 -21.19
C ARG A 85 6.43 7.48 -20.89
N ALA A 86 6.68 6.64 -19.89
CA ALA A 86 5.79 5.56 -19.53
C ALA A 86 4.51 6.12 -18.89
N GLU A 87 3.36 5.60 -19.32
CA GLU A 87 2.06 6.06 -18.83
C GLU A 87 1.62 5.36 -17.54
N SER A 88 2.14 4.14 -17.28
CA SER A 88 1.84 3.35 -16.10
C SER A 88 2.93 2.32 -15.80
N LEU A 89 2.96 1.85 -14.55
CA LEU A 89 3.62 0.59 -14.18
C LEU A 89 2.61 -0.55 -14.28
N ASN A 90 3.13 -1.76 -14.49
CA ASN A 90 2.35 -2.99 -14.27
C ASN A 90 1.79 -3.01 -12.83
N ALA A 91 0.60 -3.59 -12.65
CA ALA A 91 -0.11 -3.60 -11.37
C ALA A 91 0.71 -4.23 -10.23
N ALA A 92 1.44 -5.31 -10.50
CA ALA A 92 2.29 -5.97 -9.50
C ALA A 92 3.49 -5.10 -9.09
N MET A 93 4.10 -4.37 -10.02
CA MET A 93 5.19 -3.42 -9.75
C MET A 93 4.68 -2.23 -8.94
N ALA A 94 3.51 -1.68 -9.28
CA ALA A 94 2.89 -0.62 -8.49
C ALA A 94 2.61 -1.08 -7.05
N ALA A 95 1.99 -2.27 -6.89
CA ALA A 95 1.76 -2.88 -5.59
C ALA A 95 3.06 -3.05 -4.79
N THR A 96 4.11 -3.54 -5.45
CA THR A 96 5.43 -3.76 -4.84
C THR A 96 6.04 -2.45 -4.34
N VAL A 97 6.08 -1.42 -5.19
CA VAL A 97 6.65 -0.10 -4.83
C VAL A 97 5.91 0.52 -3.65
N VAL A 98 4.57 0.56 -3.70
CA VAL A 98 3.75 1.12 -2.61
C VAL A 98 3.95 0.36 -1.31
N THR A 99 3.96 -0.98 -1.37
CA THR A 99 4.15 -1.82 -0.18
C THR A 99 5.56 -1.65 0.41
N PHE A 100 6.57 -1.53 -0.43
CA PHE A 100 7.96 -1.35 0.02
C PHE A 100 8.20 0.05 0.60
N GLU A 101 7.50 1.06 0.09
CA GLU A 101 7.50 2.41 0.67
C GLU A 101 6.89 2.40 2.08
N ALA A 102 5.72 1.77 2.26
CA ALA A 102 5.13 1.60 3.58
C ALA A 102 6.08 0.87 4.55
N LEU A 103 6.76 -0.19 4.08
CA LEU A 103 7.77 -0.89 4.86
C LEU A 103 8.97 0.00 5.23
N ARG A 104 9.45 0.84 4.30
CA ARG A 104 10.54 1.80 4.53
C ARG A 104 10.18 2.76 5.65
N GLN A 105 9.01 3.39 5.58
CA GLN A 105 8.56 4.35 6.59
C GLN A 105 8.41 3.70 7.97
N ARG A 106 7.79 2.52 8.05
CA ARG A 106 7.65 1.77 9.31
C ARG A 106 9.00 1.39 9.93
N ARG A 107 9.97 0.97 9.12
CA ARG A 107 11.34 0.69 9.59
C ARG A 107 12.04 1.93 10.13
N ALA A 108 11.85 3.08 9.48
CA ALA A 108 12.44 4.34 9.93
C ALA A 108 11.88 4.76 11.30
N VAL A 109 10.56 4.69 11.49
CA VAL A 109 9.91 4.99 12.79
C VAL A 109 10.41 4.05 13.89
N ASN A 110 10.40 2.73 13.64
CA ASN A 110 10.87 1.75 14.63
C ASN A 110 12.33 1.98 15.05
N ARG A 111 13.19 2.42 14.11
CA ARG A 111 14.58 2.74 14.41
C ARG A 111 14.69 3.98 15.31
N LEU A 112 13.96 5.05 14.99
CA LEU A 112 13.96 6.27 15.79
C LEU A 112 13.46 6.03 17.21
N ASP A 113 12.44 5.18 17.37
CA ASP A 113 11.93 4.80 18.69
C ASP A 113 12.94 3.99 19.49
N ALA A 114 13.67 3.07 18.84
CA ALA A 114 14.76 2.34 19.47
C ALA A 114 15.91 3.26 19.94
N GLU A 115 16.29 4.24 19.12
CA GLU A 115 17.34 5.23 19.45
C GLU A 115 16.90 6.14 20.63
N ARG A 116 15.62 6.57 20.65
CA ARG A 116 15.05 7.35 21.77
C ARG A 116 15.06 6.57 23.09
N LEU A 117 14.66 5.30 23.06
CA LEU A 117 14.66 4.42 24.24
C LEU A 117 16.08 4.15 24.76
N ALA A 118 17.06 3.99 23.86
CA ALA A 118 18.46 3.82 24.24
C ALA A 118 19.04 5.09 24.87
N GLY A 119 18.75 6.27 24.33
CA GLY A 119 19.21 7.55 24.86
C GLY A 119 18.64 7.92 26.23
N GLN A 120 17.43 7.43 26.57
CA GLN A 120 16.80 7.67 27.87
C GLN A 120 17.39 6.78 29.00
N ARG A 121 17.99 5.62 28.67
CA ARG A 121 18.63 4.72 29.66
C ARG A 121 20.04 5.15 30.08
N GLY A 122 20.62 6.17 29.43
CA GLY A 122 21.98 6.65 29.66
C GLY A 122 22.09 7.96 30.45
N ARG A 123 21.00 8.50 31.00
CA ARG A 123 21.04 9.69 31.86
C ARG A 123 21.07 9.26 33.35
N PRO A 124 22.09 9.69 34.12
CA PRO A 124 22.21 9.38 35.55
C PRO A 124 21.12 10.03 36.39
#